data_AF-A0A848V0E7-F1
#
_entry.id   AF-A0A848V0E7-F1
#
_cell.length_a   1.000
_cell.length_b   1.000
_cell.length_c   1.000
_cell.angle_alpha   90.00
_cell.angle_beta   90.00
_cell.angle_gamma   90.00
#
_symmetry.space_group_name_H-M   'P 1'
#
loop_
_entity.id
_entity.type
_entity.pdbx_description
1 polymer ?
#
loop_
_entity_poly.entity_id
_entity_poly.type
_entity_poly.pdbx_seq_one_letter_code
_entity_poly.pdbx_strand_id
1 'polypeptide(L)'
;MSLKSFIVPRAAQKLLGEDRLNKQRAKFERSRVTKGEAHKVEFFHDPSDPYSQLLEKVLPRFVETYKVELITHLVSPPDDAAAPEREKLVEYSKMDAMRLAKKAGIDFEIQDRAPATNTSVSDAKREKLGHYLGGTLYYGGEWYWGLDRLHYLEDRLTQLGARKDGVAAPIYEPPTKPTGSGNTSAELHWYLSFRSPYTAIVRDRVKAMADAYAADLKLRFVLPMVMRGLPVPPAKKRYIPLDTAREARRLGVPFGKIMDPVGKPVEMGYSLLPWAREQGRGYEYVNAFLTCVWAEGTDAGSHKGLQKIVDRAGLNWAEAKDILGNEDWRAIAEANRLEMMELGVWGVPSFRVGDTVTWGQDRLWVIENALQKLS
;
A
#
# COMPACT_ATOMS: atom_id res chain seq x y z
N MET A 1 -31.04 3.17 5.36
CA MET A 1 -29.70 3.63 4.88
C MET A 1 -29.46 4.99 5.48
N SER A 2 -28.30 5.24 6.11
CA SER A 2 -28.01 6.54 6.72
C SER A 2 -27.58 7.55 5.64
N LEU A 3 -27.81 8.85 5.88
CA LEU A 3 -27.34 9.92 4.99
C LEU A 3 -25.81 9.86 4.78
N LYS A 4 -25.07 9.51 5.85
CA LYS A 4 -23.62 9.27 5.82
C LYS A 4 -23.25 8.16 4.83
N SER A 5 -23.99 7.04 4.84
CA SER A 5 -23.76 5.90 3.92
C SER A 5 -23.97 6.24 2.45
N PHE A 6 -24.75 7.28 2.16
CA PHE A 6 -25.01 7.73 0.80
C PHE A 6 -23.96 8.75 0.31
N ILE A 7 -23.55 9.69 1.17
CA ILE A 7 -22.69 10.81 0.78
C ILE A 7 -21.21 10.43 0.78
N VAL A 8 -20.73 9.81 1.86
CA VAL A 8 -19.29 9.58 2.09
C VAL A 8 -18.64 8.78 0.95
N PRO A 9 -19.22 7.66 0.48
CA PRO A 9 -18.56 6.89 -0.57
C PRO A 9 -18.51 7.60 -1.92
N ARG A 10 -19.52 8.43 -2.25
CA ARG A 10 -19.53 9.22 -3.48
C ARG A 10 -18.49 10.34 -3.44
N ALA A 11 -18.34 10.98 -2.28
CA ALA A 11 -17.30 11.98 -2.07
C ALA A 11 -15.89 11.35 -2.20
N ALA A 12 -15.68 10.18 -1.58
CA ALA A 12 -14.44 9.41 -1.72
C ALA A 12 -14.16 9.05 -3.19
N GLN A 13 -15.16 8.55 -3.92
CA GLN A 13 -15.03 8.17 -5.33
C GLN A 13 -14.59 9.37 -6.19
N LYS A 14 -15.19 10.56 -5.97
CA LYS A 14 -14.80 11.79 -6.67
C LYS A 14 -13.39 12.25 -6.28
N LEU A 15 -13.01 12.11 -5.02
CA LEU A 15 -11.68 12.48 -4.52
C LEU A 15 -10.58 11.59 -5.11
N LEU A 16 -10.84 10.29 -5.24
CA LEU A 16 -9.88 9.27 -5.66
C LEU A 16 -9.92 8.98 -7.17
N GLY A 17 -10.91 9.53 -7.86
CA GLY A 17 -11.14 9.35 -9.28
C GLY A 17 -10.04 9.94 -10.16
N GLU A 18 -9.78 9.24 -11.26
CA GLU A 18 -8.75 9.61 -12.24
C GLU A 18 -9.04 10.94 -12.94
N ASP A 19 -10.31 11.25 -13.23
CA ASP A 19 -10.71 12.53 -13.82
C ASP A 19 -10.26 13.74 -13.00
N ARG A 20 -10.35 13.64 -11.66
CA ARG A 20 -9.91 14.70 -10.76
C ARG A 20 -8.39 14.87 -10.87
N LEU A 21 -7.65 13.76 -10.87
CA LEU A 21 -6.21 13.75 -11.01
C LEU A 21 -5.77 14.34 -12.35
N ASN A 22 -6.39 13.92 -13.45
CA ASN A 22 -6.09 14.42 -14.79
C ASN A 22 -6.40 15.93 -14.93
N LYS A 23 -7.48 16.42 -14.32
CA LYS A 23 -7.76 17.85 -14.25
C LYS A 23 -6.70 18.62 -13.46
N GLN A 24 -6.18 18.06 -12.37
CA GLN A 24 -5.08 18.66 -11.60
C GLN A 24 -3.78 18.70 -12.40
N ARG A 25 -3.42 17.59 -13.06
CA ARG A 25 -2.26 17.52 -13.97
C ARG A 25 -2.36 18.56 -15.07
N ALA A 26 -3.47 18.60 -15.80
CA ALA A 26 -3.68 19.55 -16.90
C ALA A 26 -3.65 21.01 -16.41
N LYS A 27 -4.20 21.31 -15.23
CA LYS A 27 -4.13 22.65 -14.64
C LYS A 27 -2.69 23.04 -14.29
N PHE A 28 -1.93 22.14 -13.68
CA PHE A 28 -0.53 22.36 -13.33
C PHE A 28 0.32 22.60 -14.59
N GLU A 29 0.21 21.73 -15.60
CA GLU A 29 1.00 21.85 -16.83
C GLU A 29 0.67 23.14 -17.62
N ARG A 30 -0.61 23.53 -17.70
CA ARG A 30 -0.97 24.83 -18.28
C ARG A 30 -0.28 25.98 -17.56
N SER A 31 -0.30 25.99 -16.22
CA SER A 31 0.36 27.03 -15.44
C SER A 31 1.88 27.03 -15.66
N ARG A 32 2.52 25.85 -15.72
CA ARG A 32 3.96 25.71 -15.94
C ARG A 32 4.36 26.28 -17.29
N VAL A 33 3.65 25.89 -18.35
CA VAL A 33 3.90 26.36 -19.73
C VAL A 33 3.69 27.87 -19.86
N THR A 34 2.59 28.42 -19.32
CA THR A 34 2.33 29.87 -19.36
C THR A 34 3.43 30.68 -18.68
N LYS A 35 4.09 30.13 -17.65
CA LYS A 35 5.19 30.79 -16.93
C LYS A 35 6.57 30.51 -17.51
N GLY A 36 6.68 29.66 -18.54
CA GLY A 36 7.97 29.22 -19.08
C GLY A 36 8.82 28.44 -18.07
N GLU A 37 8.20 27.79 -17.07
CA GLU A 37 8.92 27.07 -16.02
C GLU A 37 9.42 25.69 -16.51
N ALA A 38 10.62 25.31 -16.10
CA ALA A 38 11.13 23.95 -16.29
C ALA A 38 10.28 22.91 -15.52
N HIS A 39 10.44 21.64 -15.87
CA HIS A 39 9.86 20.54 -15.09
C HIS A 39 10.62 20.38 -13.76
N LYS A 40 10.15 21.05 -12.71
CA LYS A 40 10.77 21.00 -11.37
C LYS A 40 10.28 19.78 -10.60
N VAL A 41 11.17 18.82 -10.37
CA VAL A 41 10.93 17.62 -9.55
C VAL A 41 11.60 17.83 -8.21
N GLU A 42 10.83 17.76 -7.12
CA GLU A 42 11.36 17.94 -5.77
C GLU A 42 11.62 16.58 -5.12
N PHE A 43 12.83 16.35 -4.61
CA PHE A 43 13.22 15.14 -3.89
C PHE A 43 13.33 15.43 -2.39
N PHE A 44 12.54 14.74 -1.57
CA PHE A 44 12.60 14.84 -0.12
C PHE A 44 13.47 13.71 0.42
N HIS A 45 14.71 14.03 0.73
CA HIS A 45 15.76 13.09 1.09
C HIS A 45 15.96 13.04 2.61
N ASP A 46 15.70 11.87 3.19
CA ASP A 46 16.23 11.50 4.50
C ASP A 46 17.52 10.69 4.27
N PRO A 47 18.71 11.18 4.65
CA PRO A 47 19.96 10.45 4.44
C PRO A 47 20.05 9.16 5.24
N SER A 48 19.31 9.02 6.34
CA SER A 48 19.35 7.84 7.21
C SER A 48 18.42 6.71 6.75
N ASP A 49 17.49 6.98 5.83
CA ASP A 49 16.54 6.01 5.32
C ASP A 49 17.12 5.23 4.10
N PRO A 50 17.26 3.90 4.19
CA PRO A 50 17.75 3.08 3.07
C PRO A 50 16.96 3.24 1.77
N TYR A 51 15.63 3.43 1.83
CA TYR A 51 14.84 3.65 0.61
C TYR A 51 15.13 5.00 -0.03
N SER A 52 15.37 6.02 0.80
CA SER A 52 15.76 7.35 0.37
C SER A 52 17.16 7.37 -0.24
N GLN A 53 18.12 6.63 0.34
CA GLN A 53 19.45 6.43 -0.26
C GLN A 53 19.39 5.66 -1.58
N LEU A 54 18.55 4.61 -1.65
CA LEU A 54 18.35 3.87 -2.89
C LEU A 54 17.79 4.78 -3.99
N LEU A 55 16.78 5.61 -3.66
CA LEU A 55 16.24 6.57 -4.61
C LEU A 55 17.30 7.60 -5.01
N GLU A 56 18.08 8.14 -4.07
CA GLU A 56 19.19 9.06 -4.35
C GLU A 56 20.17 8.49 -5.38
N LYS A 57 20.58 7.22 -5.22
CA LYS A 57 21.50 6.52 -6.14
C LYS A 57 20.99 6.50 -7.59
N VAL A 58 19.67 6.53 -7.76
CA VAL A 58 18.99 6.46 -9.06
C VAL A 58 18.85 7.83 -9.74
N LEU A 59 18.77 8.91 -8.95
CA LEU A 59 18.40 10.23 -9.46
C LEU A 59 19.36 10.82 -10.52
N PRO A 60 20.68 10.56 -10.51
CA PRO A 60 21.56 11.01 -11.60
C PRO A 60 21.09 10.50 -12.97
N ARG A 61 20.82 9.19 -13.10
CA ARG A 61 20.29 8.59 -14.34
C ARG A 61 18.90 9.16 -14.70
N PHE A 62 18.11 9.53 -13.69
CA PHE A 62 16.81 10.20 -13.90
C PHE A 62 16.95 11.58 -14.54
N VAL A 63 17.87 12.41 -14.03
CA VAL A 63 18.14 13.73 -14.61
C VAL A 63 18.83 13.61 -15.97
N GLU A 64 19.61 12.57 -16.22
CA GLU A 64 20.15 12.26 -17.55
C GLU A 64 19.05 11.90 -18.55
N THR A 65 18.04 11.15 -18.12
CA THR A 65 16.95 10.65 -18.98
C THR A 65 15.88 11.71 -19.28
N TYR A 66 15.57 12.59 -18.33
CA TYR A 66 14.47 13.56 -18.45
C TYR A 66 14.94 15.01 -18.36
N LYS A 67 14.31 15.91 -19.12
CA LYS A 67 14.49 17.37 -19.10
C LYS A 67 13.81 17.95 -17.87
N VAL A 68 14.42 17.72 -16.70
CA VAL A 68 13.91 18.15 -15.39
C VAL A 68 14.95 18.93 -14.61
N GLU A 69 14.48 19.80 -13.73
CA GLU A 69 15.27 20.43 -12.68
C GLU A 69 14.99 19.66 -11.39
N LEU A 70 15.99 18.95 -10.85
CA LEU A 70 15.88 18.21 -9.61
C LEU A 70 16.23 19.12 -8.42
N ILE A 71 15.31 19.26 -7.48
CA ILE A 71 15.48 20.08 -6.27
C ILE A 71 15.47 19.16 -5.05
N THR A 72 16.61 19.05 -4.37
CA THR A 72 16.72 18.22 -3.17
C THR A 72 16.41 19.00 -1.90
N HIS A 73 15.54 18.44 -1.07
CA HIS A 73 15.16 18.92 0.25
C HIS A 73 15.57 17.88 1.28
N LEU A 74 16.54 18.20 2.13
CA LEU A 74 16.87 17.36 3.28
C LEU A 74 15.72 17.43 4.30
N VAL A 75 15.23 16.26 4.72
CA VAL A 75 14.12 16.13 5.67
C VAL A 75 14.47 15.24 6.84
N SER A 76 13.78 15.44 7.96
CA SER A 76 13.87 14.56 9.11
C SER A 76 13.15 13.21 8.86
N PRO A 77 13.54 12.16 9.59
CA PRO A 77 12.79 10.91 9.65
C PRO A 77 11.32 11.13 10.03
N PRO A 78 10.42 10.22 9.66
CA PRO A 78 9.01 10.32 10.06
C PRO A 78 8.87 10.31 11.59
N ASP A 79 7.85 11.01 12.09
CA ASP A 79 7.47 10.98 13.50
C ASP A 79 6.99 9.58 13.95
N ASP A 80 6.90 9.37 15.26
CA ASP A 80 6.49 8.09 15.86
C ASP A 80 5.05 7.72 15.48
N ALA A 81 4.19 8.70 15.19
CA ALA A 81 2.82 8.44 14.76
C ALA A 81 2.77 7.85 13.33
N ALA A 82 3.71 8.22 12.47
CA ALA A 82 3.87 7.67 11.14
C ALA A 82 4.60 6.32 11.15
N ALA A 83 5.60 6.17 12.03
CA ALA A 83 6.46 5.00 12.19
C ALA A 83 6.53 4.51 13.66
N PRO A 84 5.44 3.91 14.19
CA PRO A 84 5.35 3.54 15.61
C PRO A 84 6.29 2.41 16.03
N GLU A 85 6.86 1.68 15.08
CA GLU A 85 7.78 0.57 15.30
C GLU A 85 9.13 0.89 14.62
N ARG A 86 9.75 2.01 15.03
CA ARG A 86 10.90 2.60 14.31
C ARG A 86 12.07 1.63 14.17
N GLU A 87 12.45 0.92 15.23
CA GLU A 87 13.58 -0.02 15.19
C GLU A 87 13.35 -1.13 14.18
N LYS A 88 12.15 -1.73 14.18
CA LYS A 88 11.78 -2.75 13.18
C LYS A 88 11.74 -2.16 11.78
N LEU A 89 11.28 -0.92 11.62
CA LEU A 89 11.31 -0.22 10.33
C LEU A 89 12.72 -0.02 9.80
N VAL A 90 13.65 0.39 10.66
CA VAL A 90 15.06 0.55 10.28
C VAL A 90 15.62 -0.78 9.78
N GLU A 91 15.49 -1.86 10.56
CA GLU A 91 16.02 -3.16 10.17
C GLU A 91 15.35 -3.73 8.91
N TYR A 92 14.02 -3.64 8.81
CA TYR A 92 13.29 -4.08 7.63
C TYR A 92 13.69 -3.28 6.37
N SER A 93 13.83 -1.96 6.49
CA SER A 93 14.17 -1.08 5.36
C SER A 93 15.55 -1.39 4.79
N LYS A 94 16.53 -1.76 5.63
CA LYS A 94 17.86 -2.19 5.16
C LYS A 94 17.76 -3.43 4.28
N MET A 95 17.10 -4.48 4.79
CA MET A 95 16.92 -5.72 4.06
C MET A 95 16.13 -5.50 2.75
N ASP A 96 15.05 -4.74 2.80
CA ASP A 96 14.14 -4.57 1.66
C ASP A 96 14.69 -3.63 0.58
N ALA A 97 15.40 -2.56 0.95
CA ALA A 97 16.09 -1.70 -0.01
C ALA A 97 17.13 -2.49 -0.81
N MET A 98 17.88 -3.39 -0.16
CA MET A 98 18.82 -4.29 -0.85
C MET A 98 18.10 -5.27 -1.79
N ARG A 99 16.93 -5.80 -1.38
CA ARG A 99 16.10 -6.66 -2.25
C ARG A 99 15.63 -5.90 -3.50
N LEU A 100 15.16 -4.67 -3.31
CA LEU A 100 14.73 -3.78 -4.41
C LEU A 100 15.89 -3.46 -5.36
N ALA A 101 17.04 -3.06 -4.83
CA ALA A 101 18.23 -2.77 -5.62
C ALA A 101 18.64 -3.97 -6.48
N LYS A 102 18.71 -5.16 -5.86
CA LYS A 102 19.02 -6.41 -6.56
C LYS A 102 18.00 -6.73 -7.66
N LYS A 103 16.70 -6.60 -7.37
CA LYS A 103 15.64 -6.83 -8.37
C LYS A 103 15.76 -5.86 -9.55
N ALA A 104 16.11 -4.62 -9.26
CA ALA A 104 16.24 -3.54 -10.23
C ALA A 104 17.60 -3.53 -10.95
N GLY A 105 18.53 -4.43 -10.61
CA GLY A 105 19.89 -4.45 -11.18
C GLY A 105 20.71 -3.21 -10.82
N ILE A 106 20.42 -2.56 -9.68
CA ILE A 106 21.15 -1.38 -9.19
C ILE A 106 22.29 -1.85 -8.30
N ASP A 107 23.51 -1.46 -8.65
CA ASP A 107 24.66 -1.55 -7.76
C ASP A 107 24.50 -0.53 -6.62
N PHE A 108 24.08 -1.01 -5.45
CA PHE A 108 23.71 -0.19 -4.31
C PHE A 108 24.20 -0.82 -3.02
N GLU A 109 24.83 0.01 -2.19
CA GLU A 109 25.21 -0.31 -0.83
C GLU A 109 24.62 0.74 0.10
N ILE A 110 24.08 0.29 1.22
CA ILE A 110 23.55 1.18 2.25
C ILE A 110 24.71 1.79 3.01
N GLN A 111 24.68 3.11 3.17
CA GLN A 111 25.63 3.85 3.99
C GLN A 111 25.03 4.13 5.35
N ASP A 112 25.83 3.92 6.41
CA ASP A 112 25.44 4.34 7.75
C ASP A 112 25.57 5.87 7.85
N ARG A 113 24.44 6.56 7.71
CA ARG A 113 24.35 8.02 7.71
C ARG A 113 23.40 8.47 8.80
N ALA A 114 23.82 9.50 9.53
CA ALA A 114 22.95 10.17 10.49
C ALA A 114 21.77 10.88 9.78
N PRO A 115 20.63 11.05 10.45
CA PRO A 115 19.55 11.90 9.97
C PRO A 115 20.03 13.32 9.63
N ALA A 116 19.40 13.95 8.64
CA ALA A 116 19.70 15.33 8.30
C ALA A 116 19.40 16.29 9.46
N THR A 117 20.21 17.35 9.59
CA THR A 117 20.01 18.43 10.55
C THR A 117 19.44 19.68 9.87
N ASN A 118 18.89 20.62 10.64
CA ASN A 118 18.32 21.88 10.14
C ASN A 118 17.20 21.70 9.08
N THR A 119 16.35 20.69 9.26
CA THR A 119 15.34 20.26 8.28
C THR A 119 14.01 21.00 8.40
N SER A 120 13.82 21.90 9.38
CA SER A 120 12.52 22.49 9.73
C SER A 120 11.76 23.12 8.54
N VAL A 121 12.47 23.82 7.65
CA VAL A 121 11.88 24.44 6.45
C VAL A 121 11.40 23.38 5.45
N SER A 122 12.23 22.36 5.19
CA SER A 122 11.90 21.25 4.29
C SER A 122 10.80 20.37 4.86
N ASP A 123 10.80 20.14 6.16
CA ASP A 123 9.77 19.35 6.86
C ASP A 123 8.42 20.05 6.80
N ALA A 124 8.38 21.37 7.08
CA ALA A 124 7.17 22.16 6.93
C ALA A 124 6.66 22.18 5.47
N LYS A 125 7.58 22.20 4.50
CA LYS A 125 7.23 22.07 3.08
C LYS A 125 6.63 20.69 2.77
N ARG A 126 7.27 19.61 3.20
CA ARG A 126 6.81 18.22 3.04
C ARG A 126 5.41 18.04 3.64
N GLU A 127 5.19 18.53 4.85
CA GLU A 127 3.92 18.47 5.55
C GLU A 127 2.83 19.27 4.82
N LYS A 128 3.12 20.51 4.42
CA LYS A 128 2.18 21.36 3.66
C LYS A 128 1.76 20.71 2.34
N LEU A 129 2.70 20.06 1.66
CA LEU A 129 2.45 19.30 0.43
C LEU A 129 1.74 17.95 0.70
N GLY A 130 1.62 17.54 1.96
CA GLY A 130 0.77 16.43 2.41
C GLY A 130 1.46 15.08 2.49
N HIS A 131 2.77 15.05 2.74
CA HIS A 131 3.54 13.81 2.96
C HIS A 131 4.26 13.83 4.31
N TYR A 132 4.83 12.68 4.68
CA TYR A 132 5.43 12.47 6.00
C TYR A 132 6.69 11.58 5.98
N LEU A 133 7.05 11.00 4.85
CA LEU A 133 8.25 10.18 4.67
C LEU A 133 9.33 10.94 3.87
N GLY A 134 10.58 10.59 4.11
CA GLY A 134 11.68 10.80 3.14
C GLY A 134 11.59 9.81 1.98
N GLY A 135 12.59 9.82 1.10
CA GLY A 135 12.64 8.92 -0.05
C GLY A 135 11.47 9.11 -1.02
N THR A 136 11.00 10.34 -1.19
CA THR A 136 9.84 10.65 -2.03
C THR A 136 10.12 11.77 -3.02
N LEU A 137 9.56 11.64 -4.22
CA LEU A 137 9.56 12.70 -5.23
C LEU A 137 8.20 13.39 -5.26
N TYR A 138 8.20 14.68 -5.54
CA TYR A 138 7.01 15.48 -5.75
C TYR A 138 7.09 16.19 -7.10
N TYR A 139 6.05 16.05 -7.90
CA TYR A 139 5.94 16.73 -9.19
C TYR A 139 4.48 17.07 -9.50
N GLY A 140 4.22 18.36 -9.68
CA GLY A 140 2.95 18.86 -10.19
C GLY A 140 1.70 18.38 -9.44
N GLY A 141 1.73 18.44 -8.11
CA GLY A 141 0.58 18.07 -7.25
C GLY A 141 0.57 16.61 -6.78
N GLU A 142 1.56 15.81 -7.18
CA GLU A 142 1.59 14.37 -6.91
C GLU A 142 2.89 13.92 -6.25
N TRP A 143 2.74 12.96 -5.35
CA TRP A 143 3.83 12.26 -4.68
C TRP A 143 4.14 10.93 -5.36
N TYR A 144 5.40 10.56 -5.37
CA TYR A 144 5.94 9.29 -5.88
C TYR A 144 6.89 8.74 -4.82
N TRP A 145 6.41 7.73 -4.08
CA TRP A 145 7.13 7.16 -2.94
C TRP A 145 8.13 6.09 -3.38
N GLY A 146 9.41 6.36 -3.11
CA GLY A 146 10.50 5.44 -3.34
C GLY A 146 10.68 5.05 -4.80
N LEU A 147 11.49 4.01 -5.00
CA LEU A 147 11.72 3.40 -6.30
C LEU A 147 10.43 2.79 -6.88
N ASP A 148 9.59 2.19 -6.02
CA ASP A 148 8.36 1.48 -6.40
C ASP A 148 7.33 2.36 -7.13
N ARG A 149 7.39 3.69 -7.01
CA ARG A 149 6.48 4.64 -7.67
C ARG A 149 7.14 5.50 -8.73
N LEU A 150 8.46 5.36 -8.96
CA LEU A 150 9.19 6.20 -9.92
C LEU A 150 8.64 6.07 -11.34
N HIS A 151 8.25 4.85 -11.75
CA HIS A 151 7.68 4.59 -13.07
C HIS A 151 6.47 5.50 -13.42
N TYR A 152 5.63 5.87 -12.45
CA TYR A 152 4.53 6.80 -12.72
C TYR A 152 4.98 8.21 -13.07
N LEU A 153 6.08 8.67 -12.46
CA LEU A 153 6.65 9.97 -12.77
C LEU A 153 7.30 9.93 -14.15
N GLU A 154 8.03 8.86 -14.44
CA GLU A 154 8.65 8.60 -15.73
C GLU A 154 7.62 8.56 -16.88
N ASP A 155 6.52 7.82 -16.71
CA ASP A 155 5.42 7.77 -17.66
C ASP A 155 4.81 9.16 -17.89
N ARG A 156 4.55 9.89 -16.80
CA ARG A 156 4.00 11.25 -16.87
C ARG A 156 4.94 12.20 -17.62
N LEU A 157 6.23 12.19 -17.32
CA LEU A 157 7.23 13.04 -17.98
C LEU A 157 7.41 12.64 -19.45
N THR A 158 7.33 11.36 -19.77
CA THR A 158 7.37 10.86 -21.15
C THR A 158 6.17 11.38 -21.94
N GLN A 159 4.95 11.31 -21.39
CA GLN A 159 3.74 11.86 -22.02
C GLN A 159 3.80 13.38 -22.22
N LEU A 160 4.58 14.09 -21.42
CA LEU A 160 4.81 15.54 -21.54
C LEU A 160 5.93 15.90 -22.53
N GLY A 161 6.55 14.91 -23.19
CA GLY A 161 7.68 15.14 -24.10
C GLY A 161 8.97 15.57 -23.39
N ALA A 162 9.07 15.30 -22.08
CA ALA A 162 10.25 15.67 -21.28
C ALA A 162 11.37 14.63 -21.37
N ARG A 163 11.17 13.47 -21.98
CA ARG A 163 12.24 12.49 -22.20
C ARG A 163 13.27 13.05 -23.19
N LYS A 164 14.57 12.85 -22.92
CA LYS A 164 15.64 13.26 -23.85
C LYS A 164 15.79 12.25 -24.99
N ASP A 165 16.27 12.74 -26.14
CA ASP A 165 16.43 11.93 -27.35
C ASP A 165 17.47 10.81 -27.14
N GLY A 166 17.25 9.66 -27.78
CA GLY A 166 18.16 8.51 -27.70
C GLY A 166 17.97 7.57 -26.48
N VAL A 167 17.02 7.86 -25.59
CA VAL A 167 16.70 6.99 -24.43
C VAL A 167 15.38 6.25 -24.66
N ALA A 168 15.44 4.94 -24.88
CA ALA A 168 14.28 4.15 -25.31
C ALA A 168 13.38 3.66 -24.17
N ALA A 169 13.93 3.35 -23.00
CA ALA A 169 13.22 2.66 -21.92
C ALA A 169 13.14 3.52 -20.63
N PRO A 170 12.11 3.31 -19.78
CA PRO A 170 12.13 3.84 -18.42
C PRO A 170 13.34 3.30 -17.65
N ILE A 171 13.73 4.00 -16.60
CA ILE A 171 14.88 3.64 -15.78
C ILE A 171 14.56 2.38 -14.97
N TYR A 172 13.30 2.22 -14.57
CA TYR A 172 12.78 1.00 -13.93
C TYR A 172 11.52 0.49 -14.57
N GLU A 173 11.53 -0.82 -14.79
CA GLU A 173 10.31 -1.54 -15.13
C GLU A 173 9.33 -1.51 -13.95
N PRO A 174 8.05 -1.19 -14.19
CA PRO A 174 7.03 -1.24 -13.16
C PRO A 174 6.97 -2.63 -12.51
N PRO A 175 6.67 -2.73 -11.20
CA PRO A 175 6.46 -4.02 -10.56
C PRO A 175 5.38 -4.82 -11.28
N THR A 176 5.75 -5.98 -11.83
CA THR A 176 4.83 -6.92 -12.46
C THR A 176 4.04 -7.70 -11.42
N LYS A 177 2.89 -8.23 -11.84
CA LYS A 177 2.14 -9.19 -11.04
C LYS A 177 2.91 -10.52 -11.04
N PRO A 178 2.91 -11.26 -9.92
CA PRO A 178 3.33 -12.67 -9.93
C PRO A 178 2.61 -13.47 -11.03
N THR A 179 3.31 -14.38 -11.69
CA THR A 179 2.81 -15.13 -12.86
C THR A 179 3.27 -16.60 -12.95
N GLY A 180 4.20 -17.03 -12.10
CA GLY A 180 4.67 -18.42 -12.10
C GLY A 180 3.66 -19.38 -11.48
N SER A 181 3.99 -20.67 -11.55
CA SER A 181 3.19 -21.77 -11.02
C SER A 181 4.10 -22.88 -10.48
N GLY A 182 3.57 -23.72 -9.60
CA GLY A 182 4.30 -24.83 -8.99
C GLY A 182 3.38 -25.74 -8.18
N ASN A 183 3.95 -26.76 -7.53
CA ASN A 183 3.21 -27.65 -6.65
C ASN A 183 3.96 -27.85 -5.33
N THR A 184 3.81 -26.89 -4.42
CA THR A 184 4.64 -26.78 -3.23
C THR A 184 4.01 -27.42 -1.99
N SER A 185 2.69 -27.46 -1.90
CA SER A 185 1.94 -27.70 -0.64
C SER A 185 2.35 -26.79 0.54
N ALA A 186 3.09 -25.70 0.28
CA ALA A 186 3.63 -24.82 1.31
C ALA A 186 2.51 -23.97 1.93
N GLU A 187 2.71 -23.53 3.18
CA GLU A 187 1.80 -22.54 3.79
C GLU A 187 2.18 -21.12 3.34
N LEU A 188 1.25 -20.43 2.69
CA LEU A 188 1.32 -19.01 2.38
C LEU A 188 0.50 -18.23 3.41
N HIS A 189 1.17 -17.59 4.36
CA HIS A 189 0.50 -16.77 5.36
C HIS A 189 0.28 -15.36 4.84
N TRP A 190 -0.97 -14.90 4.88
CA TRP A 190 -1.35 -13.54 4.54
C TRP A 190 -1.84 -12.79 5.79
N TYR A 191 -0.99 -11.91 6.30
CA TYR A 191 -1.32 -11.00 7.39
C TYR A 191 -2.15 -9.84 6.85
N LEU A 192 -3.38 -9.72 7.33
CA LEU A 192 -4.40 -8.87 6.70
C LEU A 192 -5.16 -8.03 7.72
N SER A 193 -5.70 -6.90 7.26
CA SER A 193 -6.68 -6.15 8.03
C SER A 193 -7.82 -5.63 7.16
N PHE A 194 -9.06 -5.76 7.65
CA PHE A 194 -10.25 -5.22 6.99
C PHE A 194 -10.22 -3.70 6.82
N ARG A 195 -9.41 -3.00 7.61
CA ARG A 195 -9.22 -1.54 7.51
C ARG A 195 -8.04 -1.13 6.63
N SER A 196 -7.28 -2.06 6.04
CA SER A 196 -6.13 -1.71 5.21
C SER A 196 -6.52 -1.59 3.73
N PRO A 197 -6.35 -0.41 3.10
CA PRO A 197 -6.64 -0.24 1.68
C PRO A 197 -5.66 -1.05 0.80
N TYR A 198 -4.41 -1.21 1.22
CA TYR A 198 -3.46 -2.08 0.52
C TYR A 198 -3.81 -3.58 0.66
N THR A 199 -4.35 -4.00 1.81
CA THR A 199 -4.94 -5.35 1.95
C THR A 199 -6.11 -5.53 0.98
N ALA A 200 -6.94 -4.50 0.81
CA ALA A 200 -8.04 -4.56 -0.14
C ALA A 200 -7.53 -4.82 -1.56
N ILE A 201 -6.52 -4.11 -2.05
CA ILE A 201 -6.10 -4.22 -3.47
C ILE A 201 -5.17 -5.41 -3.78
N VAL A 202 -4.74 -6.17 -2.78
CA VAL A 202 -3.85 -7.34 -2.99
C VAL A 202 -4.59 -8.68 -2.97
N ARG A 203 -5.83 -8.71 -2.47
CA ARG A 203 -6.63 -9.92 -2.19
C ARG A 203 -6.71 -10.94 -3.34
N ASP A 204 -6.92 -10.49 -4.58
CA ASP A 204 -7.07 -11.40 -5.72
C ASP A 204 -5.72 -11.95 -6.16
N ARG A 205 -4.65 -11.13 -6.07
CA ARG A 205 -3.29 -11.55 -6.44
C ARG A 205 -2.68 -12.54 -5.46
N VAL A 206 -2.91 -12.36 -4.15
CA VAL A 206 -2.42 -13.34 -3.16
C VAL A 206 -3.13 -14.69 -3.30
N LYS A 207 -4.42 -14.70 -3.63
CA LYS A 207 -5.16 -15.95 -3.90
C LYS A 207 -4.72 -16.62 -5.19
N ALA A 208 -4.61 -15.85 -6.27
CA ALA A 208 -4.10 -16.38 -7.55
C ALA A 208 -2.69 -16.98 -7.38
N MET A 209 -1.83 -16.35 -6.58
CA MET A 209 -0.51 -16.90 -6.25
C MET A 209 -0.59 -18.17 -5.40
N ALA A 210 -1.45 -18.22 -4.38
CA ALA A 210 -1.65 -19.45 -3.60
C ALA A 210 -2.08 -20.62 -4.51
N ASP A 211 -3.08 -20.37 -5.37
CA ASP A 211 -3.63 -21.37 -6.28
C ASP A 211 -2.61 -21.85 -7.31
N ALA A 212 -1.86 -20.92 -7.91
CA ALA A 212 -0.86 -21.23 -8.93
C ALA A 212 0.28 -22.12 -8.40
N TYR A 213 0.58 -22.07 -7.09
CA TYR A 213 1.64 -22.86 -6.45
C TYR A 213 1.13 -24.03 -5.61
N ALA A 214 -0.18 -24.32 -5.66
CA ALA A 214 -0.87 -25.26 -4.78
C ALA A 214 -0.50 -25.06 -3.29
N ALA A 215 -0.37 -23.79 -2.88
CA ALA A 215 -0.01 -23.40 -1.52
C ALA A 215 -1.28 -23.21 -0.67
N ASP A 216 -1.22 -23.60 0.59
CA ASP A 216 -2.31 -23.39 1.55
C ASP A 216 -2.31 -21.93 2.04
N LEU A 217 -3.32 -21.17 1.64
CA LEU A 217 -3.46 -19.76 2.00
C LEU A 217 -4.00 -19.60 3.44
N LYS A 218 -3.12 -19.26 4.37
CA LYS A 218 -3.47 -18.98 5.76
C LYS A 218 -3.87 -17.51 5.95
N LEU A 219 -5.12 -17.27 6.31
CA LEU A 219 -5.64 -15.93 6.62
C LEU A 219 -5.25 -15.51 8.05
N ARG A 220 -4.21 -14.68 8.19
CA ARG A 220 -3.69 -14.18 9.46
C ARG A 220 -4.21 -12.77 9.76
N PHE A 221 -5.49 -12.65 10.10
CA PHE A 221 -6.09 -11.33 10.36
C PHE A 221 -5.58 -10.71 11.67
N VAL A 222 -5.36 -9.40 11.66
CA VAL A 222 -4.90 -8.61 12.83
C VAL A 222 -5.77 -7.37 13.04
N LEU A 223 -5.90 -6.92 14.29
CA LEU A 223 -6.66 -5.72 14.62
C LEU A 223 -5.97 -4.46 14.03
N PRO A 224 -6.72 -3.52 13.40
CA PRO A 224 -6.14 -2.31 12.83
C PRO A 224 -5.34 -1.50 13.86
N MET A 225 -4.20 -0.95 13.46
CA MET A 225 -3.31 -0.16 14.33
C MET A 225 -4.04 0.96 15.10
N VAL A 226 -4.95 1.67 14.44
CA VAL A 226 -5.73 2.76 15.07
C VAL A 226 -6.66 2.29 16.18
N MET A 227 -7.11 1.04 16.11
CA MET A 227 -7.94 0.40 17.14
C MET A 227 -7.08 -0.16 18.28
N ARG A 228 -5.75 -0.08 18.16
CA ARG A 228 -4.77 -0.42 19.21
C ARG A 228 -4.18 0.84 19.88
N GLY A 229 -4.81 2.00 19.70
CA GLY A 229 -4.37 3.27 20.28
C GLY A 229 -3.29 4.02 19.49
N LEU A 230 -2.86 3.52 18.32
CA LEU A 230 -1.84 4.20 17.52
C LEU A 230 -2.45 5.31 16.66
N PRO A 231 -1.98 6.57 16.78
CA PRO A 231 -2.49 7.67 15.97
C PRO A 231 -2.21 7.46 14.48
N VAL A 232 -3.03 8.06 13.62
CA VAL A 232 -2.78 8.12 12.18
C VAL A 232 -2.65 9.57 11.77
N PRO A 233 -1.44 10.04 11.42
CA PRO A 233 -1.20 11.44 11.03
C PRO A 233 -2.12 11.91 9.90
N PRO A 234 -2.51 13.19 9.86
CA PRO A 234 -3.34 13.74 8.77
C PRO A 234 -2.74 13.52 7.37
N ALA A 235 -1.42 13.70 7.22
CA ALA A 235 -0.72 13.45 5.96
C ALA A 235 -0.88 11.98 5.52
N LYS A 236 -0.76 11.02 6.45
CA LYS A 236 -0.97 9.59 6.20
C LYS A 236 -2.40 9.27 5.79
N LYS A 237 -3.40 9.87 6.46
CA LYS A 237 -4.82 9.74 6.10
C LYS A 237 -5.13 10.27 4.70
N ARG A 238 -4.38 11.28 4.23
CA ARG A 238 -4.55 11.89 2.90
C ARG A 238 -3.83 11.09 1.81
N TYR A 239 -2.56 10.74 2.03
CA TYR A 239 -1.70 10.12 1.02
C TYR A 239 -2.11 8.68 0.70
N ILE A 240 -2.32 7.84 1.72
CA ILE A 240 -2.48 6.39 1.53
C ILE A 240 -3.66 6.03 0.63
N PRO A 241 -4.87 6.61 0.77
CA PRO A 241 -5.96 6.33 -0.15
C PRO A 241 -5.70 6.78 -1.59
N LEU A 242 -4.96 7.89 -1.80
CA LEU A 242 -4.60 8.38 -3.13
C LEU A 242 -3.62 7.45 -3.83
N ASP A 243 -2.57 7.01 -3.13
CA ASP A 243 -1.62 6.03 -3.66
C ASP A 243 -2.28 4.68 -3.91
N THR A 244 -3.09 4.20 -2.96
CA THR A 244 -3.83 2.93 -3.15
C THR A 244 -4.76 3.01 -4.36
N ALA A 245 -5.45 4.13 -4.58
CA ALA A 245 -6.29 4.30 -5.76
C ALA A 245 -5.50 4.30 -7.07
N ARG A 246 -4.28 4.87 -7.06
CA ARG A 246 -3.37 4.83 -8.21
C ARG A 246 -2.93 3.40 -8.52
N GLU A 247 -2.49 2.66 -7.51
CA GLU A 247 -2.11 1.26 -7.64
C GLU A 247 -3.28 0.37 -8.07
N ALA A 248 -4.47 0.58 -7.50
CA ALA A 248 -5.67 -0.16 -7.86
C ALA A 248 -5.99 -0.03 -9.36
N ARG A 249 -5.89 1.20 -9.91
CA ARG A 249 -6.09 1.44 -11.35
C ARG A 249 -5.05 0.70 -12.19
N ARG A 250 -3.76 0.84 -11.87
CA ARG A 250 -2.67 0.13 -12.58
C ARG A 250 -2.88 -1.39 -12.57
N LEU A 251 -3.37 -1.92 -11.45
CA LEU A 251 -3.59 -3.35 -11.26
C LEU A 251 -4.95 -3.84 -11.78
N GLY A 252 -5.84 -2.96 -12.22
CA GLY A 252 -7.19 -3.32 -12.67
C GLY A 252 -8.13 -3.78 -11.54
N VAL A 253 -7.88 -3.35 -10.30
CA VAL A 253 -8.68 -3.72 -9.13
C VAL A 253 -9.69 -2.62 -8.80
N PRO A 254 -11.00 -2.93 -8.67
CA PRO A 254 -11.99 -1.95 -8.23
C PRO A 254 -11.66 -1.35 -6.86
N PHE A 255 -11.67 -0.02 -6.77
CA PHE A 255 -11.38 0.74 -5.55
C PHE A 255 -11.92 2.18 -5.66
N GLY A 256 -12.23 2.81 -4.52
CA GLY A 256 -12.36 4.27 -4.43
C GLY A 256 -13.71 4.77 -3.94
N LYS A 257 -14.77 3.97 -4.00
CA LYS A 257 -16.02 4.24 -3.31
C LYS A 257 -15.94 3.65 -1.90
N ILE A 258 -15.31 4.39 -1.00
CA ILE A 258 -14.88 3.89 0.31
C ILE A 258 -15.90 4.21 1.40
N MET A 259 -16.16 3.22 2.26
CA MET A 259 -16.71 3.42 3.60
C MET A 259 -15.72 2.89 4.64
N ASP A 260 -14.93 3.75 5.30
CA ASP A 260 -13.90 3.29 6.26
C ASP A 260 -14.53 2.42 7.37
N PRO A 261 -14.13 1.14 7.52
CA PRO A 261 -14.77 0.22 8.45
C PRO A 261 -14.24 0.35 9.89
N VAL A 262 -13.50 1.42 10.22
CA VAL A 262 -12.89 1.62 11.54
C VAL A 262 -13.87 1.41 12.71
N GLY A 263 -13.41 0.72 13.76
CA GLY A 263 -14.20 0.47 14.96
C GLY A 263 -15.14 -0.72 14.80
N LYS A 264 -16.40 -0.52 15.20
CA LYS A 264 -17.45 -1.54 15.18
C LYS A 264 -17.58 -2.33 13.85
N PRO A 265 -17.49 -1.73 12.65
CA PRO A 265 -17.59 -2.51 11.41
C PRO A 265 -16.48 -3.56 11.24
N VAL A 266 -15.25 -3.27 11.68
CA VAL A 266 -14.16 -4.27 11.71
C VAL A 266 -14.46 -5.37 12.72
N GLU A 267 -14.91 -5.03 13.93
CA GLU A 267 -15.22 -6.02 14.98
C GLU A 267 -16.36 -6.94 14.54
N MET A 268 -17.44 -6.38 14.00
CA MET A 268 -18.55 -7.15 13.42
C MET A 268 -18.06 -8.03 12.27
N GLY A 269 -17.22 -7.48 11.38
CA GLY A 269 -16.60 -8.24 10.31
C GLY A 269 -15.78 -9.43 10.82
N TYR A 270 -14.94 -9.22 11.82
CA TYR A 270 -14.08 -10.26 12.40
C TYR A 270 -14.84 -11.30 13.20
N SER A 271 -15.94 -10.94 13.87
CA SER A 271 -16.78 -11.92 14.58
C SER A 271 -17.31 -13.04 13.68
N LEU A 272 -17.50 -12.78 12.39
CA LEU A 272 -17.96 -13.80 11.44
C LEU A 272 -16.82 -14.56 10.74
N LEU A 273 -15.56 -14.11 10.86
CA LEU A 273 -14.46 -14.66 10.08
C LEU A 273 -14.05 -16.09 10.51
N PRO A 274 -13.95 -16.43 11.81
CA PRO A 274 -13.72 -17.81 12.24
C PRO A 274 -14.79 -18.77 11.70
N TRP A 275 -16.07 -18.43 11.88
CA TRP A 275 -17.18 -19.21 11.33
C TRP A 275 -17.12 -19.34 9.80
N ALA A 276 -16.86 -18.26 9.07
CA ALA A 276 -16.72 -18.32 7.62
C ALA A 276 -15.62 -19.29 7.18
N ARG A 277 -14.54 -19.42 7.96
CA ARG A 277 -13.47 -20.41 7.71
C ARG A 277 -13.93 -21.84 7.98
N GLU A 278 -14.69 -22.08 9.04
CA GLU A 278 -15.29 -23.40 9.34
C GLU A 278 -16.23 -23.86 8.24
N GLN A 279 -16.94 -22.92 7.60
CA GLN A 279 -17.77 -23.18 6.42
C GLN A 279 -16.98 -23.36 5.12
N GLY A 280 -15.64 -23.30 5.16
CA GLY A 280 -14.79 -23.39 3.97
C GLY A 280 -14.84 -22.17 3.05
N ARG A 281 -15.35 -21.03 3.54
CA ARG A 281 -15.58 -19.78 2.77
C ARG A 281 -14.79 -18.59 3.30
N GLY A 282 -13.70 -18.85 4.02
CA GLY A 282 -12.92 -17.82 4.70
C GLY A 282 -12.37 -16.77 3.74
N TYR A 283 -11.82 -17.20 2.59
CA TYR A 283 -11.28 -16.28 1.60
C TYR A 283 -12.40 -15.49 0.90
N GLU A 284 -13.49 -16.15 0.53
CA GLU A 284 -14.66 -15.56 -0.11
C GLU A 284 -15.26 -14.46 0.77
N TYR A 285 -15.33 -14.71 2.08
CA TYR A 285 -15.78 -13.72 3.06
C TYR A 285 -14.84 -12.52 3.18
N VAL A 286 -13.52 -12.75 3.27
CA VAL A 286 -12.53 -11.65 3.26
C VAL A 286 -12.61 -10.83 1.98
N ASN A 287 -12.70 -11.50 0.82
CA ASN A 287 -12.81 -10.85 -0.49
C ASN A 287 -14.10 -10.03 -0.60
N ALA A 288 -15.24 -10.59 -0.18
CA ALA A 288 -16.52 -9.91 -0.15
C ALA A 288 -16.51 -8.69 0.76
N PHE A 289 -15.98 -8.82 1.99
CA PHE A 289 -15.89 -7.72 2.94
C PHE A 289 -15.06 -6.57 2.35
N LEU A 290 -13.83 -6.86 1.90
CA LEU A 290 -12.93 -5.85 1.36
C LEU A 290 -13.50 -5.18 0.11
N THR A 291 -14.10 -5.94 -0.80
CA THR A 291 -14.74 -5.41 -2.01
C THR A 291 -15.90 -4.48 -1.66
N CYS A 292 -16.83 -4.96 -0.82
CA CYS A 292 -18.01 -4.21 -0.42
C CYS A 292 -17.65 -2.86 0.23
N VAL A 293 -16.61 -2.82 1.05
CA VAL A 293 -16.19 -1.64 1.83
C VAL A 293 -15.35 -0.67 1.00
N TRP A 294 -14.34 -1.17 0.26
CA TRP A 294 -13.33 -0.34 -0.39
C TRP A 294 -13.66 0.02 -1.84
N ALA A 295 -14.54 -0.74 -2.49
CA ALA A 295 -14.93 -0.52 -3.88
C ALA A 295 -16.40 -0.14 -4.07
N GLU A 296 -17.29 -0.52 -3.14
CA GLU A 296 -18.74 -0.33 -3.31
C GLU A 296 -19.39 0.62 -2.29
N GLY A 297 -18.67 0.98 -1.23
CA GLY A 297 -19.11 1.92 -0.20
C GLY A 297 -20.15 1.33 0.76
N THR A 298 -20.11 0.03 0.96
CA THR A 298 -21.05 -0.70 1.84
C THR A 298 -20.71 -0.40 3.30
N ASP A 299 -21.73 -0.04 4.07
CA ASP A 299 -21.61 0.18 5.51
C ASP A 299 -21.61 -1.17 6.26
N ALA A 300 -20.41 -1.71 6.49
CA ALA A 300 -20.19 -2.96 7.22
C ALA A 300 -20.50 -2.87 8.73
N GLY A 301 -20.90 -1.69 9.25
CA GLY A 301 -21.41 -1.55 10.61
C GLY A 301 -22.93 -1.79 10.72
N SER A 302 -23.61 -2.03 9.60
CA SER A 302 -25.06 -2.22 9.53
C SER A 302 -25.43 -3.66 9.19
N HIS A 303 -26.56 -4.15 9.71
CA HIS A 303 -27.07 -5.49 9.37
C HIS A 303 -27.27 -5.68 7.87
N LYS A 304 -27.80 -4.67 7.17
CA LYS A 304 -27.97 -4.72 5.71
C LYS A 304 -26.64 -4.83 4.97
N GLY A 305 -25.60 -4.11 5.43
CA GLY A 305 -24.28 -4.18 4.82
C GLY A 305 -23.59 -5.52 5.06
N LEU A 306 -23.69 -6.05 6.28
CA LEU A 306 -23.15 -7.36 6.63
C LEU A 306 -23.89 -8.49 5.92
N GLN A 307 -25.22 -8.43 5.83
CA GLN A 307 -26.01 -9.36 5.02
C GLN A 307 -25.49 -9.41 3.58
N LYS A 308 -25.32 -8.24 2.94
CA LYS A 308 -24.76 -8.17 1.58
C LYS A 308 -23.37 -8.81 1.48
N ILE A 309 -22.52 -8.62 2.48
CA ILE A 309 -21.17 -9.20 2.52
C ILE A 309 -21.25 -10.73 2.65
N VAL A 310 -22.08 -11.23 3.56
CA VAL A 310 -22.30 -12.66 3.82
C VAL A 310 -22.91 -13.35 2.59
N ASP A 311 -23.97 -12.79 2.02
CA ASP A 311 -24.62 -13.31 0.82
C ASP A 311 -23.64 -13.35 -0.37
N ARG A 312 -22.82 -12.30 -0.55
CA ARG A 312 -21.79 -12.26 -1.60
C ARG A 312 -20.69 -13.31 -1.38
N ALA A 313 -20.36 -13.58 -0.13
CA ALA A 313 -19.45 -14.65 0.23
C ALA A 313 -20.06 -16.04 0.03
N GLY A 314 -21.34 -16.13 -0.36
CA GLY A 314 -22.16 -17.35 -0.48
C GLY A 314 -22.33 -18.09 0.84
N LEU A 315 -22.43 -17.33 1.91
CA LEU A 315 -22.71 -17.79 3.27
C LEU A 315 -24.17 -17.45 3.64
N ASN A 316 -24.72 -18.13 4.65
CA ASN A 316 -26.10 -17.92 5.07
C ASN A 316 -26.22 -16.79 6.10
N TRP A 317 -26.91 -15.71 5.75
CA TRP A 317 -27.16 -14.60 6.70
C TRP A 317 -28.00 -15.00 7.90
N ALA A 318 -28.89 -15.99 7.78
CA ALA A 318 -29.68 -16.47 8.91
C ALA A 318 -28.78 -16.99 10.04
N GLU A 319 -27.83 -17.85 9.69
CA GLU A 319 -26.83 -18.41 10.61
C GLU A 319 -25.84 -17.34 11.10
N ALA A 320 -25.37 -16.47 10.20
CA ALA A 320 -24.41 -15.42 10.55
C ALA A 320 -24.95 -14.47 11.62
N LYS A 321 -26.26 -14.21 11.67
CA LYS A 321 -26.86 -13.33 12.68
C LYS A 321 -26.73 -13.88 14.10
N ASP A 322 -26.82 -15.20 14.26
CA ASP A 322 -26.85 -15.83 15.58
C ASP A 322 -25.47 -15.81 16.25
N ILE A 323 -24.41 -15.72 15.44
CA ILE A 323 -23.02 -15.62 15.89
C ILE A 323 -22.47 -14.18 15.89
N LEU A 324 -23.15 -13.25 15.23
CA LEU A 324 -22.64 -11.90 15.00
C LEU A 324 -22.33 -11.17 16.31
N GLY A 325 -21.11 -10.64 16.43
CA GLY A 325 -20.68 -9.88 17.60
C GLY A 325 -20.03 -10.73 18.70
N ASN A 326 -19.81 -12.03 18.48
CA ASN A 326 -18.94 -12.83 19.35
C ASN A 326 -17.50 -12.27 19.42
N GLU A 327 -16.73 -12.78 20.39
CA GLU A 327 -15.35 -12.35 20.65
C GLU A 327 -14.29 -13.43 20.33
N ASP A 328 -14.67 -14.57 19.76
CA ASP A 328 -13.78 -15.73 19.51
C ASP A 328 -12.61 -15.36 18.60
N TRP A 329 -12.82 -14.36 17.74
CA TRP A 329 -11.82 -13.82 16.84
C TRP A 329 -10.69 -13.05 17.56
N ARG A 330 -10.90 -12.55 18.78
CA ARG A 330 -9.96 -11.64 19.47
C ARG A 330 -8.65 -12.35 19.79
N ALA A 331 -8.71 -13.53 20.39
CA ALA A 331 -7.52 -14.32 20.73
C ALA A 331 -6.73 -14.71 19.48
N ILE A 332 -7.43 -15.07 18.39
CA ILE A 332 -6.81 -15.40 17.10
C ILE A 332 -6.10 -14.17 16.51
N ALA A 333 -6.76 -13.02 16.52
CA ALA A 333 -6.19 -11.78 15.99
C ALA A 333 -4.95 -11.33 16.78
N GLU A 334 -4.96 -11.51 18.09
CA GLU A 334 -3.84 -11.17 18.96
C GLU A 334 -2.66 -12.14 18.76
N ALA A 335 -2.91 -13.45 18.68
CA ALA A 335 -1.87 -14.42 18.38
C ALA A 335 -1.21 -14.15 17.02
N ASN A 336 -2.00 -13.87 15.98
CA ASN A 336 -1.48 -13.48 14.67
C ASN A 336 -0.65 -12.19 14.73
N ARG A 337 -1.04 -11.24 15.58
CA ARG A 337 -0.33 -9.97 15.76
C ARG A 337 1.03 -10.21 16.43
N LEU A 338 1.07 -11.01 17.49
CA LEU A 338 2.31 -11.35 18.20
C LEU A 338 3.29 -12.07 17.27
N GLU A 339 2.82 -13.10 16.54
CA GLU A 339 3.61 -13.80 15.53
C GLU A 339 4.17 -12.82 14.49
N MET A 340 3.34 -11.92 13.94
CA MET A 340 3.77 -10.92 12.97
C MET A 340 4.90 -10.02 13.52
N MET A 341 4.76 -9.56 14.77
CA MET A 341 5.74 -8.69 15.45
C MET A 341 7.08 -9.38 15.73
N GLU A 342 7.03 -10.67 16.08
CA GLU A 342 8.20 -11.54 16.27
C GLU A 342 8.96 -11.74 14.95
N LEU A 343 8.24 -11.84 13.84
CA LEU A 343 8.80 -11.92 12.48
C LEU A 343 9.39 -10.59 11.95
N GLY A 344 9.44 -9.54 12.78
CA GLY A 344 10.04 -8.26 12.44
C GLY A 344 9.17 -7.36 11.55
N VAL A 345 7.90 -7.69 11.34
CA VAL A 345 6.94 -6.86 10.60
C VAL A 345 5.77 -6.44 11.51
N TRP A 346 5.22 -5.24 11.30
CA TRP A 346 4.19 -4.68 12.20
C TRP A 346 2.94 -4.17 11.48
N GLY A 347 3.03 -4.05 10.16
CA GLY A 347 1.99 -3.53 9.29
C GLY A 347 1.38 -4.60 8.40
N VAL A 348 0.33 -4.22 7.67
CA VAL A 348 -0.39 -5.10 6.73
C VAL A 348 -0.66 -4.38 5.40
N PRO A 349 -0.75 -5.11 4.28
CA PRO A 349 -0.58 -6.56 4.17
C PRO A 349 0.89 -6.97 4.37
N SER A 350 1.09 -8.10 5.03
CA SER A 350 2.39 -8.78 5.12
C SER A 350 2.21 -10.25 4.73
N PHE A 351 3.29 -10.89 4.33
CA PHE A 351 3.25 -12.24 3.79
C PHE A 351 4.42 -13.07 4.31
N ARG A 352 4.19 -14.38 4.51
CA ARG A 352 5.23 -15.34 4.89
C ARG A 352 5.10 -16.66 4.15
N VAL A 353 6.23 -17.19 3.68
CA VAL A 353 6.42 -18.58 3.23
C VAL A 353 7.74 -19.08 3.83
N GLY A 354 7.68 -20.10 4.68
CA GLY A 354 8.83 -20.52 5.50
C GLY A 354 9.40 -19.33 6.29
N ASP A 355 10.71 -19.11 6.19
CA ASP A 355 11.40 -17.99 6.83
C ASP A 355 11.36 -16.68 6.01
N THR A 356 10.81 -16.71 4.78
CA THR A 356 10.73 -15.51 3.95
C THR A 356 9.53 -14.66 4.35
N VAL A 357 9.81 -13.51 4.96
CA VAL A 357 8.79 -12.54 5.39
C VAL A 357 8.92 -11.23 4.59
N THR A 358 7.77 -10.65 4.27
CA THR A 358 7.67 -9.34 3.59
C THR A 358 6.52 -8.50 4.12
N TRP A 359 6.68 -7.19 4.05
CA TRP A 359 5.66 -6.18 4.31
C TRP A 359 5.39 -5.37 3.04
N GLY A 360 4.11 -5.16 2.75
CA GLY A 360 3.64 -4.35 1.61
C GLY A 360 3.20 -5.20 0.41
N GLN A 361 2.12 -4.76 -0.24
CA GLN A 361 1.57 -5.42 -1.43
C GLN A 361 2.55 -5.47 -2.61
N ASP A 362 3.52 -4.57 -2.63
CA ASP A 362 4.55 -4.42 -3.66
C ASP A 362 5.69 -5.46 -3.52
N ARG A 363 5.62 -6.34 -2.51
CA ARG A 363 6.61 -7.39 -2.23
C ARG A 363 6.14 -8.81 -2.51
N LEU A 364 4.97 -8.99 -3.12
CA LEU A 364 4.49 -10.32 -3.53
C LEU A 364 5.51 -11.09 -4.39
N TRP A 365 6.32 -10.42 -5.20
CA TRP A 365 7.36 -11.05 -6.00
C TRP A 365 8.45 -11.75 -5.17
N VAL A 366 8.75 -11.28 -3.95
CA VAL A 366 9.72 -11.93 -3.06
C VAL A 366 9.13 -13.25 -2.54
N ILE A 367 7.82 -13.25 -2.25
CA ILE A 367 7.10 -14.44 -1.80
C ILE A 367 6.95 -15.45 -2.93
N GLU A 368 6.65 -14.99 -4.14
CA GLU A 368 6.64 -15.84 -5.33
C GLU A 368 8.01 -16.50 -5.54
N ASN A 369 9.11 -15.74 -5.46
CA ASN A 369 10.45 -16.30 -5.54
C ASN A 369 10.74 -17.35 -4.45
N ALA A 370 10.15 -17.22 -3.26
CA ALA A 370 10.27 -18.22 -2.20
C ALA A 370 9.49 -19.49 -2.55
N LEU A 371 8.26 -19.37 -3.05
CA LEU A 371 7.45 -20.51 -3.52
C LEU A 371 8.10 -21.25 -4.69
N GLN A 372 8.67 -20.52 -5.66
CA GLN A 372 9.39 -21.12 -6.80
C GLN A 372 10.55 -22.01 -6.38
N LYS A 373 11.25 -21.67 -5.29
CA LYS A 373 12.35 -22.48 -4.77
C LYS A 373 11.89 -23.76 -4.07
N LEU A 374 10.62 -23.83 -3.70
CA LEU A 374 9.98 -24.99 -3.07
C LEU A 374 9.20 -25.85 -4.08
N SER A 375 9.08 -25.40 -5.34
CA SER A 375 8.23 -26.00 -6.38
C SER A 375 8.89 -27.14 -7.12
#